data_AF-A0ABD6EWT9-F1
#
_entry.id   AF-A0ABD6EWT9-F1
#
_cell.length_a   1.000
_cell.length_b   1.000
_cell.length_c   1.000
_cell.angle_alpha   90.00
_cell.angle_beta   90.00
_cell.angle_gamma   90.00
#
_symmetry.space_group_name_H-M   'P 1'
#
loop_
_entity.id
_entity.type
_entity.pdbx_description
1 polymer ?
#
loop_
_entity_poly.entity_id
_entity_poly.type
_entity_poly.pdbx_seq_one_letter_code
_entity_poly.pdbx_strand_id
1 'polypeptide(L)'
;MISSISFMPCRNVRSLHAAFFRPPWPFVKTGARGQRKIGPFVVEKHKYPGQNREFPELSPKFQKLNPPQLRNYTEVQPIGYIHPVTGKHVTVPEMVPELVVPDLTAFKLRPYVSFKVDPEIEKRRQSYAQKVKEKGSEEVADLYVLEDQRWPPPKITAKTLFDLYYAPVVRQMYKDGKYDEDDEESSGGEGK
;
A
#
# COMPACT_ATOMS: atom_id res chain seq x y z
N MET A 1 28.24 -38.29 -15.55
CA MET A 1 28.34 -36.88 -15.14
C MET A 1 26.98 -36.23 -15.31
N ILE A 2 26.20 -36.15 -14.24
CA ILE A 2 24.92 -35.45 -14.22
C ILE A 2 25.07 -34.39 -13.15
N SER A 3 25.20 -33.14 -13.58
CA SER A 3 25.31 -31.97 -12.73
C SER A 3 23.99 -31.77 -11.98
N SER A 4 24.08 -31.65 -10.67
CA SER A 4 22.97 -31.30 -9.80
C SER A 4 22.47 -29.88 -10.11
N ILE A 5 21.39 -29.79 -10.87
CA ILE A 5 20.67 -28.52 -11.08
C ILE A 5 19.96 -28.18 -9.77
N SER A 6 20.41 -27.12 -9.10
CA SER A 6 19.81 -26.61 -7.88
C SER A 6 18.62 -25.72 -8.23
N PHE A 7 17.45 -26.04 -7.69
CA PHE A 7 16.22 -25.27 -7.88
C PHE A 7 16.32 -23.92 -7.13
N MET A 8 16.20 -22.81 -7.85
CA MET A 8 16.27 -21.46 -7.27
C MET A 8 14.87 -20.92 -6.95
N PRO A 9 14.59 -20.48 -5.71
CA PRO A 9 13.31 -19.89 -5.35
C PRO A 9 13.19 -18.43 -5.85
N CYS A 10 12.09 -18.11 -6.54
CA CYS A 10 11.85 -16.80 -7.15
C CYS A 10 11.45 -15.68 -6.16
N ARG A 11 11.28 -15.98 -4.86
CA ARG A 11 10.98 -14.97 -3.85
C ARG A 11 12.28 -14.41 -3.29
N ASN A 12 12.51 -13.13 -3.59
CA ASN A 12 13.68 -12.30 -3.34
C ASN A 12 14.07 -12.19 -1.84
N VAL A 13 14.45 -13.29 -1.19
CA VAL A 13 15.12 -13.26 0.12
C VAL A 13 16.62 -13.35 -0.15
N ARG A 14 17.28 -12.20 -0.19
CA ARG A 14 18.73 -12.07 -0.51
C ARG A 14 19.66 -12.91 0.38
N SER A 15 19.20 -13.40 1.53
CA SER A 15 20.04 -14.08 2.52
C SER A 15 20.31 -15.57 2.26
N LEU A 16 19.71 -16.19 1.23
CA LEU A 16 19.86 -17.65 0.98
C LEU A 16 20.40 -18.00 -0.42
N HIS A 17 20.99 -17.04 -1.12
CA HIS A 17 21.49 -17.26 -2.47
C HIS A 17 22.93 -17.81 -2.46
N ALA A 18 23.11 -19.07 -2.86
CA ALA A 18 24.39 -19.79 -2.80
C ALA A 18 25.54 -19.11 -3.56
N ALA A 19 25.27 -18.37 -4.64
CA ALA A 19 26.34 -17.65 -5.35
C ALA A 19 26.93 -16.46 -4.55
N PHE A 20 26.21 -15.95 -3.54
CA PHE A 20 26.62 -14.82 -2.71
C PHE A 20 27.11 -15.24 -1.32
N PHE A 21 27.10 -16.55 -1.01
CA PHE A 21 27.64 -17.09 0.24
C PHE A 21 28.73 -18.12 -0.08
N ARG A 22 30.00 -17.72 -0.02
CA ARG A 22 31.13 -18.66 -0.08
C ARG A 22 31.38 -19.19 1.33
N PRO A 23 31.13 -20.48 1.64
CA PRO A 23 31.43 -21.00 2.96
C PRO A 23 32.94 -20.99 3.19
N PRO A 24 33.43 -20.53 4.36
CA PRO A 24 34.85 -20.49 4.64
C PRO A 24 35.34 -21.90 5.00
N TRP A 25 35.72 -22.68 3.98
CA TRP A 25 36.52 -23.93 4.05
C TRP A 25 35.82 -25.23 4.53
N PRO A 26 36.36 -26.42 4.17
CA PRO A 26 35.63 -27.69 4.19
C PRO A 26 35.66 -28.32 5.59
N PHE A 27 34.49 -28.45 6.22
CA PHE A 27 34.37 -29.10 7.51
C PHE A 27 34.16 -30.60 7.35
N VAL A 28 35.26 -31.37 7.28
CA VAL A 28 35.27 -32.73 7.84
C VAL A 28 36.67 -33.01 8.42
N LYS A 29 36.78 -33.11 9.74
CA LYS A 29 37.90 -33.82 10.37
C LYS A 29 37.49 -35.28 10.51
N THR A 30 38.32 -36.19 10.02
CA THR A 30 38.09 -37.64 10.07
C THR A 30 37.82 -38.08 11.52
N GLY A 31 36.64 -38.67 11.77
CA GLY A 31 36.29 -39.32 13.05
C GLY A 31 35.34 -38.57 14.00
N ALA A 32 34.82 -37.37 13.69
CA ALA A 32 33.95 -36.66 14.62
C ALA A 32 32.45 -37.01 14.43
N ARG A 33 31.84 -37.66 15.43
CA ARG A 33 30.37 -37.86 15.54
C ARG A 33 29.79 -36.92 16.61
N GLY A 34 28.85 -36.06 16.20
CA GLY A 34 27.96 -35.31 17.09
C GLY A 34 28.05 -33.78 17.00
N GLN A 35 26.91 -33.11 16.80
CA GLN A 35 26.78 -31.65 16.94
C GLN A 35 26.60 -31.29 18.41
N ARG A 36 27.50 -30.47 18.98
CA ARG A 36 27.24 -29.78 20.25
C ARG A 36 26.57 -28.43 19.95
N LYS A 37 25.55 -28.10 20.75
CA LYS A 37 24.71 -26.90 20.61
C LYS A 37 25.43 -25.59 20.94
N ILE A 38 26.64 -25.64 21.50
CA ILE A 38 27.47 -24.48 21.82
C ILE A 38 28.93 -24.91 21.58
N GLY A 39 29.59 -24.27 20.61
CA GLY A 39 31.00 -24.52 20.28
C GLY A 39 31.97 -23.89 21.29
N PRO A 40 33.29 -24.19 21.20
CA PRO A 40 34.28 -23.61 22.09
C PRO A 40 34.45 -22.11 21.84
N PHE A 41 34.42 -21.31 22.92
CA PHE A 41 34.69 -19.88 22.86
C PHE A 41 36.20 -19.64 22.73
N VAL A 42 36.62 -19.02 21.63
CA VAL A 42 37.93 -18.39 21.51
C VAL A 42 37.76 -16.93 21.91
N VAL A 43 38.46 -16.48 22.96
CA VAL A 43 38.53 -15.05 23.28
C VAL A 43 39.59 -14.44 22.37
N GLU A 44 39.13 -13.80 21.29
CA GLU A 44 40.02 -13.03 20.42
C GLU A 44 40.45 -11.73 21.13
N LYS A 45 41.77 -11.52 21.23
CA LYS A 45 42.40 -10.36 21.91
C LYS A 45 42.17 -9.01 21.22
N HIS A 46 41.40 -8.96 20.15
CA HIS A 46 41.17 -7.77 19.34
C HIS A 46 39.67 -7.64 19.04
N LYS A 47 38.95 -7.05 20.01
CA LYS A 47 37.73 -6.25 19.88
C LYS A 47 36.70 -6.70 18.83
N TYR A 48 35.58 -7.22 19.32
CA TYR A 48 34.30 -7.07 18.62
C TYR A 48 33.96 -5.58 18.47
N PRO A 49 33.66 -5.06 17.27
CA PRO A 49 33.04 -3.75 17.16
C PRO A 49 31.63 -3.87 17.75
N GLY A 50 31.43 -3.28 18.93
CA GLY A 50 30.14 -3.28 19.62
C GLY A 50 30.22 -3.27 21.15
N GLN A 51 31.33 -3.72 21.75
CA GLN A 51 31.46 -3.72 23.21
C GLN A 51 32.13 -2.45 23.76
N ASN A 52 32.98 -1.79 22.96
CA ASN A 52 33.61 -0.51 23.27
C ASN A 52 33.02 0.65 22.46
N ARG A 53 31.69 0.84 22.42
CA ARG A 53 31.05 2.09 21.96
C ARG A 53 31.69 2.73 20.70
N GLU A 54 32.09 1.94 19.70
CA GLU A 54 32.82 2.48 18.54
C GLU A 54 31.90 3.28 17.60
N PHE A 55 30.58 3.18 17.83
CA PHE A 55 29.58 4.16 17.41
C PHE A 55 28.92 4.74 18.67
N PRO A 56 29.48 5.81 19.28
CA PRO A 56 28.86 6.44 20.44
C PRO A 56 27.57 7.20 20.10
N GLU A 57 27.32 7.55 18.84
CA GLU A 57 26.54 8.78 18.58
C GLU A 57 25.16 8.65 17.94
N LEU A 58 24.67 7.46 17.58
CA LEU A 58 23.28 7.33 17.14
C LEU A 58 22.64 6.06 17.67
N SER A 59 22.30 6.09 18.95
CA SER A 59 21.17 5.31 19.42
C SER A 59 19.92 5.88 18.72
N PRO A 60 19.19 5.09 17.90
CA PRO A 60 17.92 5.53 17.29
C PRO A 60 16.82 5.76 18.34
N LYS A 61 17.15 5.61 19.62
CA LYS A 61 16.25 5.69 20.76
C LYS A 61 16.70 6.86 21.62
N PHE A 62 16.00 7.98 21.47
CA PHE A 62 15.97 9.19 22.30
C PHE A 62 17.03 9.26 23.41
N GLN A 63 18.21 9.76 23.07
CA GLN A 63 19.18 10.21 24.06
C GLN A 63 19.25 11.73 24.03
N LYS A 64 19.32 12.36 25.21
CA LYS A 64 19.55 13.81 25.39
C LYS A 64 20.86 14.29 24.71
N LEU A 65 21.72 13.36 24.32
CA LEU A 65 23.02 13.55 23.68
C LEU A 65 22.98 13.56 22.14
N ASN A 66 21.83 13.30 21.51
CA ASN A 66 21.74 13.30 20.04
C ASN A 66 21.94 14.73 19.49
N PRO A 67 22.70 14.90 18.39
CA PRO A 67 22.92 16.20 17.79
C PRO A 67 21.60 16.78 17.25
N PRO A 68 21.42 18.12 17.28
CA PRO A 68 20.15 18.77 16.92
C PRO A 68 19.72 18.52 15.46
N GLN A 69 20.68 18.26 14.56
CA GLN A 69 20.44 17.90 13.16
C GLN A 69 19.64 16.60 13.02
N LEU A 70 19.70 15.73 14.03
CA LEU A 70 19.03 14.43 14.04
C LEU A 70 17.70 14.45 14.79
N ARG A 71 17.16 15.63 15.12
CA ARG A 71 15.89 15.77 15.84
C ARG A 71 14.68 15.28 15.02
N ASN A 72 14.77 15.31 13.69
CA ASN A 72 13.69 14.94 12.76
C ASN A 72 14.00 13.70 11.91
N TYR A 73 14.92 12.84 12.36
CA TYR A 73 15.33 11.63 11.63
C TYR A 73 14.20 10.62 11.32
N THR A 74 13.07 10.73 12.02
CA THR A 74 11.89 9.88 11.82
C THR A 74 10.87 10.46 10.83
N GLU A 75 11.14 11.63 10.25
CA GLU A 75 10.25 12.32 9.30
C GLU A 75 8.83 12.58 9.85
N VAL A 76 8.71 12.67 11.18
CA VAL A 76 7.47 13.07 11.85
C VAL A 76 7.15 14.50 11.47
N GLN A 77 5.97 14.72 10.89
CA GLN A 77 5.49 16.04 10.50
C GLN A 77 5.33 16.93 11.75
N PRO A 78 5.76 18.21 11.71
CA PRO A 78 5.64 19.10 12.86
C PRO A 78 4.18 19.49 13.10
N ILE A 79 3.77 19.53 14.36
CA ILE A 79 2.41 19.91 14.81
C ILE A 79 2.34 21.37 15.30
N GLY A 80 3.38 22.15 15.02
CA GLY A 80 3.54 23.48 15.56
C GLY A 80 4.94 24.03 15.27
N TYR A 81 5.33 25.03 16.04
CA TYR A 81 6.61 25.71 15.86
C TYR A 81 7.28 25.99 17.20
N ILE A 82 8.59 26.24 17.15
CA ILE A 82 9.35 26.67 18.31
C ILE A 82 9.22 28.18 18.42
N HIS A 83 8.70 28.67 19.55
CA HIS A 83 8.65 30.11 19.80
C HIS A 83 10.05 30.72 19.81
N PRO A 84 10.31 31.81 19.06
CA PRO A 84 11.66 32.34 18.89
C PRO A 84 12.24 32.94 20.17
N VAL A 85 11.40 33.53 21.03
CA VAL A 85 11.83 34.20 22.27
C VAL A 85 11.95 33.22 23.43
N THR A 86 10.94 32.37 23.61
CA THR A 86 10.87 31.47 24.77
C THR A 86 11.58 30.13 24.52
N GLY A 87 11.86 29.78 23.25
CA GLY A 87 12.41 28.49 22.86
C GLY A 87 11.49 27.30 23.14
N LYS A 88 10.25 27.55 23.58
CA LYS A 88 9.24 26.53 23.88
C LYS A 88 8.50 26.13 22.61
N HIS A 89 8.18 24.85 22.49
CA HIS A 89 7.35 24.36 21.40
C HIS A 89 5.88 24.75 21.65
N VAL A 90 5.25 25.38 20.67
CA VAL A 90 3.84 25.71 20.70
C VAL A 90 3.10 24.99 19.59
N THR A 91 2.14 24.20 20.04
CA THR A 91 1.29 23.36 19.21
C THR A 91 0.18 24.21 18.62
N VAL A 92 -0.03 24.10 17.31
CA VAL A 92 -1.14 24.75 16.59
C VAL A 92 -2.22 23.69 16.41
N PRO A 93 -3.44 23.87 16.94
CA PRO A 93 -4.48 22.84 16.91
C PRO A 93 -4.85 22.45 15.47
N GLU A 94 -4.87 23.39 14.53
CA GLU A 94 -5.15 23.14 13.11
C GLU A 94 -4.10 22.28 12.40
N MET A 95 -2.87 22.22 12.92
CA MET A 95 -1.80 21.37 12.39
C MET A 95 -1.86 19.93 12.93
N VAL A 96 -2.69 19.69 13.95
CA VAL A 96 -2.87 18.35 14.52
C VAL A 96 -3.94 17.62 13.70
N PRO A 97 -3.63 16.48 13.07
CA PRO A 97 -4.61 15.75 12.28
C PRO A 97 -5.69 15.16 13.18
N GLU A 98 -6.94 15.52 12.91
CA GLU A 98 -8.11 14.95 13.59
C GLU A 98 -8.59 13.69 12.85
N LEU A 99 -8.77 12.59 13.58
CA LEU A 99 -9.33 11.36 13.03
C LEU A 99 -10.85 11.43 13.05
N VAL A 100 -11.46 11.64 11.88
CA VAL A 100 -12.92 11.60 11.73
C VAL A 100 -13.39 10.14 11.70
N VAL A 101 -13.88 9.65 12.84
CA VAL A 101 -14.35 8.26 13.01
C VAL A 101 -15.88 8.21 12.93
N PRO A 102 -16.48 7.57 11.92
CA PRO A 102 -17.93 7.40 11.84
C PRO A 102 -18.43 6.36 12.86
N ASP A 103 -19.72 6.43 13.23
CA ASP A 103 -20.35 5.38 14.02
C ASP A 103 -20.53 4.11 13.16
N LEU A 104 -20.07 2.98 13.69
CA LEU A 104 -20.10 1.67 13.02
C LEU A 104 -21.15 0.73 13.64
N THR A 105 -22.05 1.23 14.49
CA THR A 105 -23.17 0.43 14.99
C THR A 105 -24.02 -0.11 13.82
N ALA A 106 -24.31 -1.42 13.85
CA ALA A 106 -25.05 -2.14 12.82
C ALA A 106 -24.47 -2.10 11.37
N PHE A 107 -23.15 -1.87 11.21
CA PHE A 107 -22.52 -1.91 9.90
C PHE A 107 -22.50 -3.32 9.29
N LYS A 108 -23.08 -3.48 8.09
CA LYS A 108 -23.26 -4.81 7.44
C LYS A 108 -21.98 -5.36 6.82
N LEU A 109 -21.09 -4.50 6.35
CA LEU A 109 -19.87 -4.91 5.65
C LEU A 109 -18.83 -5.45 6.64
N ARG A 110 -18.10 -6.47 6.21
CA ARG A 110 -17.05 -7.13 7.00
C ARG A 110 -15.70 -7.01 6.29
N PRO A 111 -14.56 -7.13 7.00
CA PRO A 111 -13.22 -7.05 6.39
C PRO A 111 -12.95 -8.11 5.32
N TYR A 112 -13.68 -9.22 5.36
CA TYR A 112 -13.51 -10.34 4.45
C TYR A 112 -14.83 -10.73 3.80
N VAL A 113 -14.72 -11.21 2.56
CA VAL A 113 -15.83 -11.72 1.76
C VAL A 113 -15.81 -13.25 1.76
N SER A 114 -16.95 -13.89 1.58
CA SER A 114 -17.05 -15.35 1.46
C SER A 114 -16.49 -15.83 0.11
N PHE A 115 -15.75 -16.94 0.11
CA PHE A 115 -15.31 -17.64 -1.12
C PHE A 115 -16.46 -18.10 -2.03
N LYS A 116 -17.70 -18.15 -1.52
CA LYS A 116 -18.87 -18.50 -2.34
C LYS A 116 -19.18 -17.46 -3.42
N VAL A 117 -18.58 -16.28 -3.34
CA VAL A 117 -18.77 -15.19 -4.31
C VAL A 117 -18.01 -15.45 -5.62
N ASP A 118 -16.88 -16.18 -5.60
CA ASP A 118 -16.08 -16.48 -6.79
C ASP A 118 -16.87 -17.16 -7.93
N PRO A 119 -17.63 -18.25 -7.70
CA PRO A 119 -18.42 -18.88 -8.76
C PRO A 119 -19.55 -17.98 -9.29
N GLU A 120 -20.05 -17.05 -8.47
CA GLU A 120 -21.05 -16.08 -8.92
C GLU A 120 -20.43 -15.03 -9.85
N ILE A 121 -19.24 -14.52 -9.49
CA ILE A 121 -18.45 -13.60 -10.29
C ILE A 121 -18.09 -14.24 -11.65
N GLU A 122 -17.68 -15.51 -11.67
CA GLU A 122 -17.34 -16.21 -12.91
C GLU A 122 -18.54 -16.33 -13.85
N LYS A 123 -19.74 -16.65 -13.33
CA LYS A 123 -20.98 -16.68 -14.11
C LYS A 123 -21.29 -15.31 -14.72
N ARG A 124 -21.21 -14.24 -13.92
CA ARG A 124 -21.41 -12.86 -14.40
C ARG A 124 -20.43 -12.53 -15.52
N ARG A 125 -19.15 -12.85 -15.34
CA ARG A 125 -18.10 -12.64 -16.34
C ARG A 125 -18.39 -13.37 -17.65
N GLN A 126 -18.78 -14.63 -17.59
CA GLN A 126 -19.11 -15.43 -18.78
C GLN A 126 -20.32 -14.86 -19.51
N SER A 127 -21.38 -14.51 -18.76
CA SER A 127 -22.60 -13.91 -19.34
C SER A 127 -22.30 -12.57 -20.02
N TYR A 128 -21.44 -11.74 -19.42
CA TYR A 128 -21.04 -10.48 -20.01
C TYR A 128 -20.18 -10.68 -21.27
N ALA A 129 -19.20 -11.59 -21.22
CA ALA A 129 -18.38 -11.91 -22.39
C ALA A 129 -19.21 -12.44 -23.57
N GLN A 130 -20.29 -13.18 -23.32
CA GLN A 130 -21.25 -13.59 -24.37
C GLN A 130 -21.94 -12.37 -24.98
N LYS A 131 -22.45 -11.44 -24.16
CA LYS A 131 -23.07 -10.19 -24.64
C LYS A 131 -22.11 -9.32 -25.45
N VAL A 132 -20.84 -9.22 -25.04
CA VAL A 132 -19.81 -8.50 -25.81
C VAL A 132 -19.61 -9.14 -27.18
N LYS A 133 -19.56 -10.48 -27.26
CA LYS A 133 -19.46 -11.21 -28.53
C LYS A 133 -20.68 -10.98 -29.41
N GLU A 134 -21.88 -10.94 -28.84
CA GLU A 134 -23.13 -10.70 -29.58
C GLU A 134 -23.22 -9.26 -30.10
N LYS A 135 -22.76 -8.28 -29.32
CA LYS A 135 -22.87 -6.85 -29.66
C LYS A 135 -21.67 -6.30 -30.42
N GLY A 136 -20.53 -6.97 -30.37
CA GLY A 136 -19.30 -6.63 -31.08
C GLY A 136 -18.38 -5.64 -30.34
N SER A 137 -18.87 -4.90 -29.35
CA SER A 137 -18.05 -4.01 -28.51
C SER A 137 -18.54 -4.00 -27.06
N GLU A 138 -17.64 -3.60 -26.15
CA GLU A 138 -17.96 -3.47 -24.73
C GLU A 138 -18.95 -2.32 -24.50
N GLU A 139 -18.68 -1.13 -25.04
CA GLU A 139 -19.55 0.06 -24.87
C GLU A 139 -21.00 -0.20 -25.28
N VAL A 140 -21.22 -0.91 -26.39
CA VAL A 140 -22.57 -1.25 -26.84
C VAL A 140 -23.20 -2.29 -25.92
N ALA A 141 -22.44 -3.25 -25.41
CA ALA A 141 -22.96 -4.25 -24.48
C ALA A 141 -23.37 -3.61 -23.13
N ASP A 142 -22.66 -2.59 -22.66
CA ASP A 142 -22.90 -1.90 -21.39
C ASP A 142 -24.30 -1.27 -21.34
N LEU A 143 -24.79 -0.75 -22.47
CA LEU A 143 -26.14 -0.19 -22.60
C LEU A 143 -27.27 -1.20 -22.35
N TYR A 144 -27.00 -2.51 -22.48
CA TYR A 144 -27.99 -3.59 -22.34
C TYR A 144 -27.76 -4.43 -21.07
N VAL A 145 -26.84 -4.04 -20.19
CA VAL A 145 -26.49 -4.79 -18.97
C VAL A 145 -26.68 -3.89 -17.76
N LEU A 146 -27.45 -4.36 -16.78
CA LEU A 146 -27.55 -3.71 -15.49
C LEU A 146 -26.18 -3.71 -14.79
N GLU A 147 -25.84 -2.60 -14.12
CA GLU A 147 -24.54 -2.40 -13.47
C GLU A 147 -24.17 -3.53 -12.50
N ASP A 148 -25.14 -4.02 -11.71
CA ASP A 148 -24.93 -5.11 -10.74
C ASP A 148 -24.53 -6.45 -11.37
N GLN A 149 -24.99 -6.68 -12.60
CA GLN A 149 -24.72 -7.92 -13.34
C GLN A 149 -23.43 -7.85 -14.15
N ARG A 150 -22.90 -6.64 -14.36
CA ARG A 150 -21.68 -6.44 -15.11
C ARG A 150 -20.47 -6.88 -14.30
N TRP A 151 -19.80 -7.93 -14.79
CA TRP A 151 -18.43 -8.25 -14.39
C TRP A 151 -17.49 -8.44 -15.60
N PRO A 152 -16.28 -7.86 -15.62
CA PRO A 152 -15.70 -6.96 -14.61
C PRO A 152 -16.39 -5.58 -14.58
N PRO A 153 -16.39 -4.86 -13.45
CA PRO A 153 -16.95 -3.52 -13.37
C PRO A 153 -16.26 -2.61 -14.40
N PRO A 154 -17.01 -1.69 -15.05
CA PRO A 154 -16.43 -0.77 -16.02
C PRO A 154 -15.42 0.16 -15.33
N LYS A 155 -14.45 0.64 -16.10
CA LYS A 155 -13.50 1.63 -15.59
C LYS A 155 -14.23 2.95 -15.36
N ILE A 156 -14.13 3.48 -14.15
CA ILE A 156 -14.66 4.79 -13.81
C ILE A 156 -13.74 5.85 -14.43
N THR A 157 -14.15 6.38 -15.58
CA THR A 157 -13.55 7.53 -16.28
C THR A 157 -14.38 8.80 -16.04
N ALA A 158 -13.82 9.97 -16.36
CA ALA A 158 -14.56 11.23 -16.28
C ALA A 158 -15.86 11.20 -17.10
N LYS A 159 -15.81 10.61 -18.31
CA LYS A 159 -16.99 10.42 -19.16
C LYS A 159 -18.06 9.57 -18.47
N THR A 160 -17.68 8.43 -17.91
CA THR A 160 -18.66 7.56 -17.21
C THR A 160 -19.24 8.24 -15.96
N LEU A 161 -18.45 8.98 -15.20
CA LEU A 161 -18.97 9.73 -14.04
C LEU A 161 -19.94 10.83 -14.47
N PHE A 162 -19.61 11.55 -15.52
CA PHE A 162 -20.48 12.56 -16.12
C PHE A 162 -21.80 11.94 -16.58
N ASP A 163 -21.73 10.84 -17.35
CA ASP A 163 -22.91 10.17 -17.90
C ASP A 163 -23.85 9.63 -16.81
N LEU A 164 -23.31 9.14 -15.69
CA LEU A 164 -24.10 8.59 -14.58
C LEU A 164 -24.79 9.65 -13.73
N TYR A 165 -24.06 10.71 -13.34
CA TYR A 165 -24.55 11.67 -12.36
C TYR A 165 -25.04 12.98 -12.98
N TYR A 166 -24.30 13.54 -13.94
CA TYR A 166 -24.54 14.89 -14.45
C TYR A 166 -25.39 14.90 -15.72
N ALA A 167 -25.18 13.97 -16.64
CA ALA A 167 -25.92 13.91 -17.90
C ALA A 167 -27.45 13.84 -17.74
N PRO A 168 -28.06 13.08 -16.81
CA PRO A 168 -29.52 13.10 -16.65
C PRO A 168 -30.03 14.48 -16.20
N VAL A 169 -29.29 15.15 -15.30
CA VAL A 169 -29.63 16.49 -14.80
C VAL A 169 -29.52 17.52 -15.93
N VAL A 170 -28.42 17.53 -16.67
CA VAL A 170 -28.21 18.41 -17.82
C VAL A 170 -29.30 18.23 -18.88
N ARG A 171 -29.66 16.99 -19.21
CA ARG A 171 -30.75 16.70 -20.16
C ARG A 171 -32.11 17.20 -19.67
N GLN A 172 -32.36 17.16 -18.36
CA GLN A 172 -33.60 17.70 -17.77
C GLN A 172 -33.59 19.24 -17.83
N MET A 173 -32.52 19.89 -17.40
CA MET A 173 -32.34 21.34 -17.49
C MET A 173 -32.50 21.87 -18.92
N TYR A 174 -31.92 21.16 -19.89
CA TYR A 174 -32.05 21.49 -21.30
C TYR A 174 -33.50 21.38 -21.80
N LYS A 175 -34.23 20.33 -21.41
CA LYS A 175 -35.65 20.16 -21.74
C LYS A 175 -36.52 21.23 -21.10
N ASP A 176 -36.18 21.65 -19.90
CA ASP A 176 -36.88 22.68 -19.13
C ASP A 176 -36.54 24.10 -19.60
N GLY A 177 -35.59 24.25 -20.55
CA GLY A 177 -35.16 25.54 -21.09
C GLY A 177 -34.33 26.38 -20.12
N LYS A 178 -33.74 25.76 -19.09
CA LYS A 178 -32.94 26.41 -18.02
C LYS A 178 -31.45 26.07 -18.15
N TYR A 179 -31.00 25.83 -19.38
CA TYR A 179 -29.61 25.50 -19.66
C TYR A 179 -28.98 26.74 -20.28
N ASP A 180 -28.78 27.76 -19.45
CA ASP A 180 -28.09 28.99 -19.84
C ASP A 180 -26.59 28.84 -19.52
N GLU A 181 -25.74 29.44 -20.36
CA GLU A 181 -24.27 29.26 -20.35
C GLU A 181 -23.60 29.74 -19.05
N ASP A 182 -24.30 30.52 -18.22
CA ASP A 182 -23.78 31.11 -16.98
C ASP A 182 -24.15 30.33 -15.70
N ASP A 183 -24.99 29.28 -15.80
CA ASP A 183 -25.50 28.50 -14.64
C ASP A 183 -24.69 27.21 -14.38
N GLU A 184 -23.37 27.22 -14.61
CA GLU A 184 -22.50 26.05 -14.37
C GLU A 184 -22.55 25.56 -12.90
N GLU A 185 -22.74 26.49 -11.95
CA GLU A 185 -22.91 26.19 -10.53
C GLU A 185 -24.16 25.36 -10.24
N SER A 186 -25.25 25.55 -11.00
CA SER A 186 -26.50 24.79 -10.83
C SER A 186 -26.31 23.31 -11.16
N SER A 187 -25.39 23.01 -12.08
CA SER A 187 -25.02 21.65 -12.47
C SER A 187 -23.97 21.01 -11.56
N GLY A 188 -23.45 21.73 -10.55
CA GLY A 188 -22.43 21.24 -9.62
C GLY A 188 -20.99 21.36 -10.14
N GLY A 189 -20.77 22.14 -11.20
CA GLY A 189 -19.43 22.52 -11.63
C GLY A 189 -18.84 23.56 -10.68
N GLU A 190 -17.68 23.26 -10.09
CA GLU A 190 -16.85 24.30 -9.46
C GLU A 190 -16.06 25.01 -10.56
N GLY A 191 -16.58 26.15 -11.03
CA GLY A 191 -15.83 27.07 -11.88
C GLY A 191 -14.55 27.51 -11.16
N LYS A 192 -13.41 27.37 -11.82
CA LYS A 192 -12.11 27.86 -11.31
C LYS A 192 -11.75 29.18 -11.95
#